data_AF-A0A1A8X7N4-F1
#
_entry.id   AF-A0A1A8X7N4-F1
#
_cell.length_a   1.000
_cell.length_b   1.000
_cell.length_c   1.000
_cell.angle_alpha   90.00
_cell.angle_beta   90.00
_cell.angle_gamma   90.00
#
_symmetry.space_group_name_H-M   'P 1'
#
loop_
_entity.id
_entity.type
_entity.pdbx_description
1 polymer ?
#
loop_
_entity_poly.entity_id
_entity_poly.type
_entity_poly.pdbx_seq_one_letter_code
_entity_poly.pdbx_strand_id
1 'polypeptide(L)'
;MTDSVNPFQAAQSFENFAEPENYTLLKRAKILTSTFFFDGNSWTALEKPLNLKKTIFEDDRILTLKPVEEKFIPAELEASLSGKYNIKVYKNNEVTLCIEGGQKILIKLPITSSIITWNSYQRLPVLPKAWRPTVFILNHSNIFVRVIPEKCLVISKVNNKTDSFKINSIDFSEGFCCCHPINNLALLYGAYEQNQELNTMKLPKLPLTNGKYNYFIHFFSWGTMIVPKKLEIFKGPLCSFKKNIIALIIIPPKVHIYIELRSSSPVASSIDYKKDFLITARKPYITDLEIYLIIQDQLIMYDYSYDLRLNKEKAPISNLNIPLKFKISKEEKEKKKQNPSHECKWSFVNSNEQKCISDSCNSSADHLMSPDLACVFDAETGIYYSTEYGINYCKAFKKLQV
;
A
#
# COMPACT_ATOMS: atom_id res chain seq x y z
N MET A 1 -17.80 -16.40 -6.65
CA MET A 1 -16.36 -16.72 -6.78
C MET A 1 -15.65 -15.80 -5.81
N THR A 2 -14.97 -16.32 -4.80
CA THR A 2 -14.18 -15.48 -3.90
C THR A 2 -12.94 -15.04 -4.66
N ASP A 3 -12.89 -13.78 -5.05
CA ASP A 3 -11.70 -13.19 -5.68
C ASP A 3 -10.51 -13.43 -4.76
N SER A 4 -9.59 -14.27 -5.23
CA SER A 4 -8.41 -14.58 -4.45
C SER A 4 -7.51 -13.35 -4.41
N VAL A 5 -7.19 -12.92 -3.20
CA VAL A 5 -6.15 -11.91 -2.91
C VAL A 5 -4.86 -12.39 -3.58
N ASN A 6 -4.39 -11.64 -4.57
CA ASN A 6 -3.18 -11.98 -5.35
C ASN A 6 -2.13 -10.87 -5.24
N PRO A 7 -1.53 -10.65 -4.06
CA PRO A 7 -0.51 -9.63 -3.91
C PRO A 7 0.67 -9.87 -4.87
N PHE A 8 1.03 -8.83 -5.62
CA PHE A 8 2.12 -8.72 -6.62
C PHE A 8 1.98 -9.60 -7.87
N GLN A 9 0.84 -9.52 -8.55
CA GLN A 9 0.71 -10.08 -9.90
C GLN A 9 1.59 -9.33 -10.90
N ALA A 10 2.35 -10.08 -11.69
CA ALA A 10 2.95 -9.54 -12.91
C ALA A 10 1.85 -9.02 -13.85
N ALA A 11 2.19 -8.06 -14.71
CA ALA A 11 1.30 -7.64 -15.77
C ALA A 11 0.85 -8.85 -16.60
N GLN A 12 -0.44 -8.89 -16.91
CA GLN A 12 -0.98 -9.91 -17.78
C GLN A 12 -0.58 -9.60 -19.23
N SER A 13 -0.41 -10.65 -20.05
CA SER A 13 0.11 -10.51 -21.43
C SER A 13 -0.75 -9.66 -22.35
N PHE A 14 -2.01 -9.41 -22.00
CA PHE A 14 -2.94 -8.61 -22.79
C PHE A 14 -3.01 -7.14 -22.32
N GLU A 15 -2.33 -6.81 -21.22
CA GLU A 15 -2.28 -5.44 -20.72
C GLU A 15 -1.20 -4.66 -21.46
N ASN A 16 -1.57 -3.50 -21.99
CA ASN A 16 -0.65 -2.61 -22.70
C ASN A 16 -0.26 -1.43 -21.79
N PHE A 17 1.03 -1.10 -21.79
CA PHE A 17 1.59 -0.02 -20.99
C PHE A 17 2.45 0.89 -21.86
N ALA A 18 2.31 2.20 -21.72
CA ALA A 18 3.08 3.20 -22.44
C ALA A 18 3.65 4.26 -21.50
N GLU A 19 4.74 4.90 -21.92
CA GLU A 19 5.24 6.10 -21.24
C GLU A 19 4.19 7.20 -21.41
N PRO A 20 3.71 7.81 -20.31
CA PRO A 20 2.72 8.86 -20.41
C PRO A 20 3.32 10.15 -20.94
N GLU A 21 2.47 10.96 -21.57
CA GLU A 21 2.84 12.33 -21.93
C GLU A 21 3.17 13.14 -20.68
N ASN A 22 4.13 14.05 -20.79
CA ASN A 22 4.47 14.98 -19.71
C ASN A 22 3.26 15.86 -19.38
N TYR A 23 2.73 15.70 -18.17
CA TYR A 23 1.66 16.54 -17.64
C TYR A 23 2.23 17.51 -16.61
N THR A 24 1.97 18.82 -16.76
CA THR A 24 2.35 19.83 -15.77
C THR A 24 1.13 20.24 -14.96
N LEU A 25 1.13 19.96 -13.66
CA LEU A 25 0.03 20.36 -12.80
C LEU A 25 0.06 21.87 -12.52
N LEU A 26 -1.13 22.48 -12.44
CA LEU A 26 -1.28 23.89 -12.09
C LEU A 26 -0.71 24.17 -10.70
N LYS A 27 0.15 25.20 -10.57
CA LYS A 27 0.85 25.55 -9.33
C LYS A 27 -0.08 25.84 -8.13
N ARG A 28 -1.32 26.28 -8.39
CA ARG A 28 -2.32 26.58 -7.36
C ARG A 28 -3.09 25.36 -6.86
N ALA A 29 -3.03 24.23 -7.56
CA ALA A 29 -3.76 23.03 -7.17
C ALA A 29 -3.25 22.54 -5.81
N LYS A 30 -4.15 22.43 -4.83
CA LYS A 30 -3.82 21.91 -3.49
C LYS A 30 -4.18 20.44 -3.37
N ILE A 31 -5.36 20.07 -3.86
CA ILE A 31 -5.86 18.71 -3.99
C ILE A 31 -6.63 18.60 -5.30
N LEU A 32 -6.83 17.38 -5.78
CA LEU A 32 -7.50 17.14 -7.05
C LEU A 32 -8.17 15.76 -7.09
N THR A 33 -9.19 15.67 -7.93
CA THR A 33 -9.83 14.45 -8.40
C THR A 33 -9.35 14.14 -9.81
N SER A 34 -9.94 13.15 -10.48
CA SER A 34 -9.63 12.88 -11.89
C SER A 34 -9.95 14.05 -12.82
N THR A 35 -10.92 14.89 -12.50
CA THR A 35 -11.45 15.91 -13.42
C THR A 35 -11.45 17.33 -12.85
N PHE A 36 -11.26 17.51 -11.55
CA PHE A 36 -11.25 18.81 -10.90
C PHE A 36 -10.04 18.97 -9.97
N PHE A 37 -9.62 20.20 -9.71
CA PHE A 37 -8.71 20.54 -8.64
C PHE A 37 -9.31 21.62 -7.74
N PHE A 38 -8.92 21.62 -6.48
CA PHE A 38 -9.26 22.65 -5.51
C PHE A 38 -8.04 23.54 -5.26
N ASP A 39 -8.21 24.85 -5.40
CA ASP A 39 -7.11 25.82 -5.28
C ASP A 39 -7.01 26.50 -3.89
N GLY A 40 -7.90 26.14 -2.97
CA GLY A 40 -8.03 26.79 -1.66
C GLY A 40 -9.32 27.58 -1.52
N ASN A 41 -9.93 28.00 -2.64
CA ASN A 41 -11.18 28.77 -2.64
C ASN A 41 -12.32 28.02 -3.33
N SER A 42 -12.04 27.35 -4.45
CA SER A 42 -13.08 26.69 -5.24
C SER A 42 -12.56 25.46 -5.99
N TRP A 43 -13.48 24.59 -6.39
CA TRP A 43 -13.21 23.51 -7.34
C TRP A 43 -13.23 24.05 -8.76
N THR A 44 -12.18 23.78 -9.52
CA THR A 44 -12.02 24.17 -10.93
C THR A 44 -11.73 22.93 -11.77
N ALA A 45 -12.24 22.86 -12.99
CA ALA A 45 -11.97 21.74 -13.90
C ALA A 45 -10.49 21.67 -14.29
N LEU A 46 -9.97 20.45 -14.45
CA LEU A 46 -8.65 20.20 -15.04
C LEU A 46 -8.74 20.36 -16.56
N GLU A 47 -7.64 20.82 -17.17
CA GLU A 47 -7.55 20.95 -18.65
C GLU A 47 -7.65 19.59 -19.36
N LYS A 48 -7.08 18.54 -18.74
CA LYS A 48 -7.18 17.15 -19.17
C LYS A 48 -7.48 16.27 -17.94
N PRO A 49 -8.31 15.23 -18.06
CA PRO A 49 -8.54 14.29 -16.96
C PRO A 49 -7.25 13.57 -16.54
N LEU A 50 -6.99 13.55 -15.23
CA LEU A 50 -5.83 12.92 -14.61
C LEU A 50 -6.27 11.67 -13.83
N ASN A 51 -6.55 10.60 -14.57
CA ASN A 51 -7.01 9.33 -13.99
C ASN A 51 -5.87 8.53 -13.37
N LEU A 52 -6.16 7.83 -12.27
CA LEU A 52 -5.28 6.79 -11.74
C LEU A 52 -5.31 5.58 -12.67
N LYS A 53 -4.18 5.28 -13.30
CA LYS A 53 -3.99 4.15 -14.21
C LYS A 53 -3.08 3.12 -13.57
N LYS A 54 -3.31 1.83 -13.86
CA LYS A 54 -2.42 0.76 -13.41
C LYS A 54 -1.00 1.05 -13.88
N THR A 55 -0.01 0.86 -13.01
CA THR A 55 1.41 1.05 -13.31
C THR A 55 2.19 -0.20 -12.93
N ILE A 56 3.28 -0.45 -13.66
CA ILE A 56 4.15 -1.62 -13.45
C ILE A 56 5.59 -1.20 -13.23
N PHE A 57 6.35 -2.10 -12.60
CA PHE A 57 7.80 -1.99 -12.54
C PHE A 57 8.41 -2.37 -13.89
N GLU A 58 9.41 -1.60 -14.32
CA GLU A 58 10.14 -1.88 -15.56
C GLU A 58 11.49 -2.56 -15.35
N ASP A 59 11.94 -2.65 -14.10
CA ASP A 59 13.25 -3.20 -13.74
C ASP A 59 13.19 -4.69 -13.37
N ASP A 60 12.22 -5.41 -13.93
CA ASP A 60 12.07 -6.86 -13.77
C ASP A 60 12.02 -7.31 -12.30
N ARG A 61 11.58 -6.43 -11.39
CA ARG A 61 11.53 -6.81 -9.98
C ARG A 61 10.36 -7.73 -9.64
N ILE A 62 9.29 -7.74 -10.45
CA ILE A 62 8.21 -8.73 -10.37
C ILE A 62 8.29 -9.61 -11.61
N LEU A 63 8.56 -10.91 -11.42
CA LEU A 63 8.74 -11.87 -12.50
C LEU A 63 7.88 -13.11 -12.28
N THR A 64 7.03 -13.41 -13.25
CA THR A 64 6.43 -14.75 -13.37
C THR A 64 7.41 -15.67 -14.09
N LEU A 65 7.81 -16.76 -13.43
CA LEU A 65 8.76 -17.72 -13.99
C LEU A 65 8.06 -18.69 -14.94
N LYS A 66 8.69 -18.98 -16.08
CA LYS A 66 8.17 -19.90 -17.09
C LYS A 66 8.80 -21.28 -16.91
N PRO A 67 8.05 -22.39 -17.08
CA PRO A 67 8.64 -23.72 -17.04
C PRO A 67 9.68 -23.84 -18.15
N VAL A 68 10.82 -24.44 -17.81
CA VAL A 68 11.83 -24.85 -18.79
C VAL A 68 11.49 -26.27 -19.21
N GLU A 69 11.51 -26.55 -20.51
CA GLU A 69 11.26 -27.90 -21.01
C GLU A 69 12.30 -28.88 -20.44
N GLU A 70 11.83 -30.08 -20.12
CA GLU A 70 12.56 -31.12 -19.39
C GLU A 70 13.82 -31.55 -20.16
N LYS A 71 14.94 -30.86 -19.93
CA LYS A 71 16.33 -31.26 -20.26
C LYS A 71 17.38 -30.20 -19.95
N PHE A 72 17.01 -28.94 -19.72
CA PHE A 72 17.97 -27.89 -19.43
C PHE A 72 17.94 -27.51 -17.95
N ILE A 73 18.65 -28.27 -17.12
CA ILE A 73 19.03 -27.81 -15.79
C ILE A 73 20.26 -26.93 -15.99
N PRO A 74 20.26 -25.66 -15.55
CA PRO A 74 21.46 -24.85 -15.65
C PRO A 74 22.60 -25.51 -14.88
N ALA A 75 23.79 -25.62 -15.48
CA ALA A 75 24.97 -26.27 -14.91
C ALA A 75 25.30 -25.78 -13.49
N GLU A 76 25.00 -24.51 -13.20
CA GLU A 76 25.14 -23.91 -11.87
C GLU A 76 24.32 -24.65 -10.80
N LEU A 77 23.12 -25.13 -11.14
CA LEU A 77 22.23 -25.84 -10.22
C LEU A 77 22.48 -27.35 -10.18
N GLU A 78 23.09 -27.94 -11.23
CA GLU A 78 23.31 -29.39 -11.33
C GLU A 78 24.10 -29.97 -10.16
N ALA A 79 25.19 -29.30 -9.75
CA ALA A 79 26.01 -29.73 -8.62
C ALA A 79 25.25 -29.74 -7.28
N SER A 80 24.16 -28.99 -7.18
CA SER A 80 23.33 -28.90 -5.98
C SER A 80 22.17 -29.90 -5.99
N LEU A 81 21.97 -30.68 -7.05
CA LEU A 81 20.86 -31.64 -7.17
C LEU A 81 21.31 -33.06 -6.79
N SER A 82 20.39 -33.85 -6.25
CA SER A 82 20.66 -35.26 -5.94
C SER A 82 20.58 -36.15 -7.18
N GLY A 83 19.83 -35.73 -8.20
CA GLY A 83 19.60 -36.48 -9.45
C GLY A 83 18.67 -37.70 -9.29
N LYS A 84 18.18 -37.97 -8.08
CA LYS A 84 17.36 -39.16 -7.75
C LYS A 84 15.85 -38.95 -7.94
N TYR A 85 15.42 -37.71 -8.09
CA TYR A 85 14.00 -37.34 -8.09
C TYR A 85 13.64 -36.49 -9.31
N ASN A 86 12.34 -36.43 -9.63
CA ASN A 86 11.84 -35.53 -10.66
C ASN A 86 12.19 -34.07 -10.31
N ILE A 87 12.69 -33.34 -11.30
CA ILE A 87 13.13 -31.96 -11.21
C ILE A 87 12.25 -31.10 -12.11
N LYS A 88 11.65 -30.07 -11.52
CA LYS A 88 10.92 -29.02 -12.26
C LYS A 88 11.72 -27.73 -12.22
N VAL A 89 12.03 -27.18 -13.40
CA VAL A 89 12.78 -25.93 -13.53
C VAL A 89 11.88 -24.84 -14.08
N TYR A 90 11.97 -23.66 -13.48
CA TYR A 90 11.32 -22.45 -13.94
C TYR A 90 12.37 -21.34 -14.11
N LYS A 91 12.28 -20.58 -15.18
CA LYS A 91 13.22 -19.50 -15.49
C LYS A 91 12.51 -18.28 -16.04
N ASN A 92 13.02 -17.11 -15.69
CA ASN A 92 12.76 -15.85 -16.39
C ASN A 92 13.97 -14.93 -16.17
N ASN A 93 14.54 -14.40 -17.25
CA ASN A 93 15.78 -13.62 -17.22
C ASN A 93 16.89 -14.33 -16.43
N GLU A 94 17.50 -13.64 -15.45
CA GLU A 94 18.57 -14.14 -14.58
C GLU A 94 18.05 -14.94 -13.37
N VAL A 95 16.73 -15.10 -13.22
CA VAL A 95 16.13 -15.84 -12.12
C VAL A 95 15.84 -17.27 -12.55
N THR A 96 16.38 -18.23 -11.80
CA THR A 96 16.08 -19.66 -11.98
C THR A 96 15.59 -20.25 -10.67
N LEU A 97 14.49 -21.00 -10.72
CA LEU A 97 13.94 -21.76 -9.61
C LEU A 97 13.83 -23.23 -10.00
N CYS A 98 14.35 -24.11 -9.16
CA CYS A 98 14.31 -25.54 -9.34
C CYS A 98 13.64 -26.20 -8.13
N ILE A 99 12.73 -27.16 -8.39
CA ILE A 99 12.06 -27.96 -7.38
C ILE A 99 12.40 -29.43 -7.63
N GLU A 100 13.16 -30.03 -6.71
CA GLU A 100 13.55 -31.44 -6.73
C GLU A 100 12.69 -32.25 -5.75
N GLY A 101 12.10 -33.35 -6.22
CA GLY A 101 11.30 -34.27 -5.41
C GLY A 101 10.02 -33.67 -4.82
N GLY A 102 9.69 -32.42 -5.18
CA GLY A 102 8.62 -31.65 -4.54
C GLY A 102 8.96 -31.25 -3.11
N GLN A 103 10.22 -31.20 -2.69
CA GLN A 103 10.60 -30.80 -1.33
C GLN A 103 11.76 -29.82 -1.31
N LYS A 104 12.80 -30.07 -2.10
CA LYS A 104 13.99 -29.23 -2.15
C LYS A 104 13.82 -28.16 -3.21
N ILE A 105 13.98 -26.90 -2.82
CA ILE A 105 13.88 -25.73 -3.67
C ILE A 105 15.25 -25.08 -3.76
N LEU A 106 15.74 -24.89 -4.98
CA LEU A 106 16.97 -24.18 -5.29
C LEU A 106 16.62 -22.92 -6.09
N ILE A 107 17.15 -21.78 -5.69
CA ILE A 107 16.83 -20.49 -6.29
C ILE A 107 18.12 -19.75 -6.59
N LYS A 108 18.31 -19.40 -7.86
CA LYS A 108 19.36 -18.48 -8.33
C LYS A 108 18.71 -17.13 -8.60
N LEU A 109 19.24 -16.08 -7.97
CA LEU A 109 18.74 -14.71 -8.06
C LEU A 109 19.88 -13.77 -8.51
N PRO A 110 19.57 -12.67 -9.23
CA PRO A 110 20.58 -11.74 -9.74
C PRO A 110 21.35 -10.99 -8.63
N ILE A 111 20.77 -10.92 -7.42
CA ILE A 111 21.35 -10.14 -6.32
C ILE A 111 22.38 -10.93 -5.48
N THR A 112 22.62 -12.20 -5.80
CA THR A 112 23.53 -13.07 -5.06
C THR A 112 24.31 -14.00 -5.98
N SER A 113 25.57 -14.22 -5.64
CA SER A 113 26.41 -15.19 -6.33
C SER A 113 26.02 -16.63 -5.94
N SER A 114 25.47 -16.80 -4.74
CA SER A 114 25.14 -18.10 -4.15
C SER A 114 23.80 -18.66 -4.63
N ILE A 115 23.64 -19.98 -4.54
CA ILE A 115 22.35 -20.66 -4.74
C ILE A 115 21.65 -20.75 -3.41
N ILE A 116 20.43 -20.22 -3.36
CA ILE A 116 19.60 -20.24 -2.17
C ILE A 116 18.88 -21.59 -2.13
N THR A 117 19.10 -22.36 -1.08
CA THR A 117 18.47 -23.68 -0.89
C THR A 117 17.48 -23.64 0.26
N TRP A 118 16.26 -24.13 0.02
CA TRP A 118 15.26 -24.33 1.06
C TRP A 118 14.63 -25.72 0.94
N ASN A 119 14.49 -26.42 2.06
CA ASN A 119 13.85 -27.73 2.11
C ASN A 119 12.51 -27.61 2.82
N SER A 120 11.43 -27.96 2.12
CA SER A 120 10.12 -28.08 2.72
C SER A 120 10.07 -29.29 3.66
N TYR A 121 9.50 -29.11 4.85
CA TYR A 121 9.24 -30.21 5.79
C TYR A 121 8.29 -31.26 5.22
N GLN A 122 7.39 -30.86 4.32
CA GLN A 122 6.42 -31.72 3.67
C GLN A 122 6.54 -31.60 2.15
N ARG A 123 6.12 -32.65 1.43
CA ARG A 123 6.08 -32.58 -0.03
C ARG A 123 5.07 -31.51 -0.47
N LEU A 124 5.49 -30.64 -1.38
CA LEU A 124 4.65 -29.63 -2.00
C LEU A 124 3.47 -30.29 -2.73
N PRO A 125 2.30 -29.64 -2.75
CA PRO A 125 1.13 -30.15 -3.47
C PRO A 125 1.43 -30.30 -4.97
N VAL A 126 0.64 -31.15 -5.63
CA VAL A 126 0.67 -31.24 -7.08
C VAL A 126 0.12 -29.94 -7.67
N LEU A 127 1.00 -29.17 -8.30
CA LEU A 127 0.64 -27.88 -8.90
C LEU A 127 -0.08 -28.08 -10.25
N PRO A 128 -1.15 -27.31 -10.54
CA PRO A 128 -1.77 -27.29 -11.84
C PRO A 128 -0.76 -27.00 -12.96
N LYS A 129 -0.96 -27.55 -14.16
CA LYS A 129 -0.08 -27.28 -15.31
C LYS A 129 0.05 -25.81 -15.67
N ALA A 130 -0.96 -24.99 -15.34
CA ALA A 130 -0.97 -23.56 -15.58
C ALA A 130 -0.25 -22.74 -14.48
N TRP A 131 0.06 -23.34 -13.33
CA TRP A 131 0.69 -22.62 -12.22
C TRP A 131 2.11 -22.18 -12.57
N ARG A 132 2.46 -20.95 -12.19
CA ARG A 132 3.77 -20.35 -12.43
C ARG A 132 4.26 -19.70 -11.14
N PRO A 133 5.44 -20.08 -10.63
CA PRO A 133 6.05 -19.36 -9.51
C PRO A 133 6.25 -17.89 -9.85
N THR A 134 6.08 -17.02 -8.87
CA THR A 134 6.30 -15.57 -9.04
C THR A 134 7.35 -15.10 -8.04
N VAL A 135 8.26 -14.26 -8.50
CA VAL A 135 9.34 -13.68 -7.72
C VAL A 135 9.14 -12.17 -7.64
N PHE A 136 9.19 -11.62 -6.43
CA PHE A 136 9.18 -10.18 -6.19
C PHE A 136 10.45 -9.78 -5.44
N ILE A 137 11.35 -9.10 -6.14
CA ILE A 137 12.56 -8.49 -5.60
C ILE A 137 12.18 -7.11 -5.07
N LEU A 138 11.86 -6.97 -3.79
CA LEU A 138 11.50 -5.66 -3.23
C LEU A 138 12.68 -4.69 -3.30
N ASN A 139 13.87 -5.19 -3.00
CA ASN A 139 15.15 -4.52 -3.12
C ASN A 139 16.30 -5.55 -3.02
N HIS A 140 17.55 -5.08 -2.99
CA HIS A 140 18.74 -5.92 -2.90
C HIS A 140 18.88 -6.74 -1.60
N SER A 141 17.98 -6.57 -0.64
CA SER A 141 18.02 -7.27 0.65
C SER A 141 16.81 -8.17 0.89
N ASN A 142 15.68 -7.96 0.20
CA ASN A 142 14.43 -8.65 0.51
C ASN A 142 13.74 -9.13 -0.77
N ILE A 143 13.50 -10.43 -0.86
CA ILE A 143 12.83 -11.09 -1.99
C ILE A 143 11.70 -11.98 -1.46
N PHE A 144 10.62 -12.03 -2.23
CA PHE A 144 9.47 -12.88 -1.98
C PHE A 144 9.29 -13.83 -3.15
N VAL A 145 9.23 -15.13 -2.88
CA VAL A 145 9.05 -16.16 -3.91
C VAL A 145 7.80 -16.96 -3.60
N ARG A 146 6.75 -16.74 -4.39
CA ARG A 146 5.50 -17.51 -4.32
C ARG A 146 5.69 -18.79 -5.13
N VAL A 147 6.10 -19.86 -4.46
CA VAL A 147 6.37 -21.17 -5.09
C VAL A 147 5.08 -21.92 -5.37
N ILE A 148 4.15 -21.89 -4.43
CA ILE A 148 2.84 -22.55 -4.49
C ILE A 148 1.74 -21.53 -4.14
N PRO A 149 0.45 -21.80 -4.43
CA PRO A 149 -0.60 -20.81 -4.19
C PRO A 149 -0.70 -20.33 -2.74
N GLU A 150 -0.48 -21.22 -1.77
CA GLU A 150 -0.74 -20.99 -0.35
C GLU A 150 0.49 -20.48 0.42
N LYS A 151 1.71 -20.71 -0.08
CA LYS A 151 2.95 -20.40 0.64
C LYS A 151 3.88 -19.49 -0.16
N CYS A 152 4.51 -18.57 0.55
CA CYS A 152 5.57 -17.72 0.04
C CYS A 152 6.86 -17.96 0.83
N LEU A 153 7.99 -17.99 0.12
CA LEU A 153 9.30 -17.90 0.74
C LEU A 153 9.69 -16.43 0.87
N VAL A 154 10.04 -16.03 2.08
CA VAL A 154 10.59 -14.73 2.44
C VAL A 154 12.09 -14.89 2.56
N ILE A 155 12.83 -14.28 1.65
CA ILE A 155 14.28 -14.38 1.55
C ILE A 155 14.87 -13.02 1.93
N SER A 156 15.65 -13.00 3.01
CA SER A 156 16.15 -11.76 3.63
C SER A 156 17.65 -11.83 3.81
N LYS A 157 18.38 -10.81 3.35
CA LYS A 157 19.83 -10.72 3.55
C LYS A 157 20.14 -10.53 5.04
N VAL A 158 21.13 -11.28 5.55
CA VAL A 158 21.46 -11.27 6.99
C VAL A 158 22.14 -9.98 7.42
N ASN A 159 23.07 -9.48 6.61
CA ASN A 159 23.79 -8.23 6.83
C ASN A 159 24.35 -7.72 5.49
N ASN A 160 24.79 -6.46 5.43
CA ASN A 160 25.33 -5.88 4.19
C ASN A 160 26.72 -6.40 3.81
N LYS A 161 27.44 -7.05 4.72
CA LYS A 161 28.85 -7.46 4.54
C LYS A 161 29.01 -8.85 3.92
N THR A 162 28.02 -9.73 4.09
CA THR A 162 28.08 -11.12 3.62
C THR A 162 27.02 -11.40 2.57
N ASP A 163 27.33 -12.29 1.62
CA ASP A 163 26.37 -12.80 0.62
C ASP A 163 25.53 -13.95 1.22
N SER A 164 24.90 -13.69 2.37
CA SER A 164 24.13 -14.69 3.12
C SER A 164 22.68 -14.25 3.33
N PHE A 165 21.78 -15.22 3.18
CA PHE A 165 20.33 -15.01 3.24
C PHE A 165 19.69 -15.98 4.23
N LYS A 166 18.68 -15.47 4.95
CA LYS A 166 17.73 -16.27 5.72
C LYS A 166 16.48 -16.48 4.89
N ILE A 167 15.86 -17.65 5.04
CA ILE A 167 14.66 -18.03 4.30
C ILE A 167 13.61 -18.46 5.31
N ASN A 168 12.43 -17.84 5.27
CA ASN A 168 11.27 -18.26 6.05
C ASN A 168 10.12 -18.60 5.11
N SER A 169 9.39 -19.68 5.38
CA SER A 169 8.15 -19.98 4.67
C SER A 169 6.98 -19.44 5.46
N ILE A 170 6.12 -18.67 4.80
CA ILE A 170 4.91 -18.09 5.39
C ILE A 170 3.68 -18.43 4.57
N ASP A 171 2.53 -18.35 5.20
CA ASP A 171 1.25 -18.37 4.48
C ASP A 171 1.09 -17.08 3.67
N PHE A 172 0.78 -17.25 2.39
CA PHE A 172 0.67 -16.16 1.43
C PHE A 172 -0.44 -15.18 1.84
N SER A 173 -1.50 -15.70 2.47
CA SER A 173 -2.65 -14.95 2.98
C SER A 173 -2.45 -14.34 4.36
N GLU A 174 -1.25 -14.34 4.93
CA GLU A 174 -1.00 -13.82 6.29
C GLU A 174 -0.31 -12.44 6.29
N GLY A 175 -0.25 -11.74 5.15
CA GLY A 175 0.28 -10.38 5.06
C GLY A 175 0.24 -9.78 3.66
N PHE A 176 0.88 -8.62 3.53
CA PHE A 176 1.26 -8.05 2.24
C PHE A 176 2.68 -7.49 2.34
N CYS A 177 3.33 -7.32 1.20
CA CYS A 177 4.51 -6.47 1.09
C CYS A 177 4.27 -5.34 0.07
N CYS A 178 5.20 -4.43 -0.15
CA CYS A 178 5.21 -3.55 -1.30
C CYS A 178 6.55 -2.83 -1.32
N CYS A 179 6.93 -2.32 -2.47
CA CYS A 179 8.07 -1.44 -2.59
C CYS A 179 7.61 0.01 -2.72
N HIS A 180 8.25 0.91 -1.96
CA HIS A 180 8.04 2.34 -2.10
C HIS A 180 8.72 2.82 -3.40
N PRO A 181 7.98 3.36 -4.38
CA PRO A 181 8.48 3.53 -5.76
C PRO A 181 9.52 4.65 -5.95
N ILE A 182 9.68 5.51 -4.94
CA ILE A 182 10.61 6.65 -4.91
C ILE A 182 11.97 6.27 -4.30
N ASN A 183 11.98 5.47 -3.22
CA ASN A 183 13.18 5.19 -2.42
C ASN A 183 13.51 3.69 -2.31
N ASN A 184 12.73 2.81 -2.93
CA ASN A 184 12.89 1.35 -2.92
C ASN A 184 12.87 0.69 -1.55
N LEU A 185 12.32 1.35 -0.52
CA LEU A 185 12.10 0.73 0.78
C LEU A 185 11.02 -0.35 0.67
N ALA A 186 11.29 -1.51 1.25
CA ALA A 186 10.33 -2.59 1.40
C ALA A 186 9.37 -2.27 2.57
N LEU A 187 8.08 -2.21 2.30
CA LEU A 187 7.03 -2.12 3.31
C LEU A 187 6.43 -3.51 3.48
N LEU A 188 6.34 -3.95 4.73
CA LEU A 188 5.97 -5.33 5.06
C LEU A 188 4.92 -5.31 6.16
N TYR A 189 3.95 -6.22 6.08
CA TYR A 189 2.89 -6.33 7.07
C TYR A 189 2.52 -7.79 7.35
N GLY A 190 2.12 -8.07 8.59
CA GLY A 190 1.70 -9.41 9.03
C GLY A 190 2.88 -10.38 9.04
N ALA A 191 2.68 -11.60 8.54
CA ALA A 191 3.72 -12.62 8.50
C ALA A 191 4.92 -12.24 7.60
N TYR A 192 4.81 -11.20 6.77
CA TYR A 192 5.87 -10.77 5.85
C TYR A 192 7.00 -9.98 6.54
N GLU A 193 6.81 -9.49 7.77
CA GLU A 193 7.80 -8.65 8.49
C GLU A 193 9.00 -9.46 9.05
N GLN A 194 9.01 -10.78 8.92
CA GLN A 194 9.92 -11.67 9.65
C GLN A 194 11.42 -11.40 9.40
N ASN A 195 12.12 -11.01 10.47
CA ASN A 195 13.59 -10.94 10.53
C ASN A 195 14.22 -10.06 9.42
N GLN A 196 13.52 -9.02 8.97
CA GLN A 196 14.01 -8.11 7.93
C GLN A 196 14.33 -6.72 8.51
N GLU A 197 15.63 -6.40 8.66
CA GLU A 197 16.07 -5.11 9.20
C GLU A 197 16.68 -4.18 8.14
N LEU A 198 17.10 -4.73 6.99
CA LEU A 198 17.81 -3.98 5.97
C LEU A 198 16.86 -3.46 4.90
N ASN A 199 16.85 -2.15 4.68
CA ASN A 199 16.05 -1.46 3.66
C ASN A 199 14.55 -1.77 3.77
N THR A 200 14.06 -1.97 4.99
CA THR A 200 12.66 -2.19 5.30
C THR A 200 12.11 -1.00 6.10
N MET A 201 10.87 -0.62 5.78
CA MET A 201 10.07 0.26 6.62
C MET A 201 9.17 -0.63 7.48
N LYS A 202 9.48 -0.73 8.77
CA LYS A 202 8.61 -1.42 9.74
C LYS A 202 7.33 -0.60 9.88
N LEU A 203 6.20 -1.20 9.51
CA LEU A 203 4.91 -0.57 9.64
C LEU A 203 4.48 -0.61 11.12
N PRO A 204 4.01 0.50 11.71
CA PRO A 204 3.43 0.44 13.04
C PRO A 204 2.09 -0.32 13.00
N LYS A 205 1.41 -0.41 14.14
CA LYS A 205 0.06 -0.96 14.19
C LYS A 205 -0.85 -0.17 13.23
N LEU A 206 -1.30 -0.84 12.18
CA LEU A 206 -2.17 -0.25 11.17
C LEU A 206 -3.54 0.12 11.77
N PRO A 207 -4.24 1.10 11.18
CA PRO A 207 -5.64 1.39 11.53
C PRO A 207 -6.49 0.13 11.46
N LEU A 208 -7.44 -0.04 12.38
CA LEU A 208 -8.32 -1.21 12.38
C LEU A 208 -9.24 -1.17 11.15
N THR A 209 -9.31 -2.29 10.43
CA THR A 209 -10.18 -2.49 9.27
C THR A 209 -10.96 -3.80 9.40
N ASN A 210 -12.12 -3.89 8.74
CA ASN A 210 -12.86 -5.14 8.59
C ASN A 210 -12.20 -5.97 7.49
N GLY A 211 -11.31 -6.90 7.86
CA GLY A 211 -10.53 -7.76 6.95
C GLY A 211 -9.02 -7.70 7.19
N LYS A 212 -8.25 -8.71 6.80
CA LYS A 212 -6.82 -8.76 7.17
C LYS A 212 -5.94 -7.75 6.42
N TYR A 213 -6.23 -7.44 5.14
CA TYR A 213 -5.39 -6.58 4.25
C TYR A 213 -6.17 -5.51 3.50
N ASN A 214 -7.25 -5.03 4.10
CA ASN A 214 -8.18 -4.13 3.45
C ASN A 214 -7.71 -2.66 3.57
N TYR A 215 -6.62 -2.33 2.85
CA TYR A 215 -5.95 -1.02 2.87
C TYR A 215 -5.59 -0.50 1.48
N PHE A 216 -5.64 0.82 1.32
CA PHE A 216 -4.88 1.57 0.31
C PHE A 216 -3.65 2.20 0.95
N ILE A 217 -2.54 2.22 0.22
CA ILE A 217 -1.29 2.87 0.63
C ILE A 217 -0.96 3.95 -0.39
N HIS A 218 -1.00 5.20 0.05
CA HIS A 218 -0.66 6.36 -0.75
C HIS A 218 0.81 6.68 -0.53
N PHE A 219 1.60 6.71 -1.61
CA PHE A 219 3.00 7.09 -1.56
C PHE A 219 3.15 8.52 -2.05
N PHE A 220 3.65 9.40 -1.19
CA PHE A 220 3.97 10.78 -1.49
C PHE A 220 5.48 10.94 -1.71
N SER A 221 5.88 12.04 -2.34
CA SER A 221 7.28 12.45 -2.48
C SER A 221 8.02 12.55 -1.13
N TRP A 222 7.28 12.83 -0.05
CA TRP A 222 7.80 13.08 1.30
C TRP A 222 7.47 12.00 2.34
N GLY A 223 6.61 11.03 2.04
CA GLY A 223 6.14 10.06 3.04
C GLY A 223 5.06 9.11 2.52
N THR A 224 4.40 8.42 3.45
CA THR A 224 3.40 7.38 3.14
C THR A 224 2.13 7.61 3.96
N MET A 225 0.95 7.37 3.39
CA MET A 225 -0.30 7.30 4.13
C MET A 225 -0.99 5.95 3.92
N ILE A 226 -1.44 5.33 5.01
CA ILE A 226 -2.16 4.06 5.01
C ILE A 226 -3.61 4.33 5.38
N VAL A 227 -4.53 3.92 4.51
CA VAL A 227 -5.96 4.18 4.62
C VAL A 227 -6.71 2.84 4.63
N PRO A 228 -7.45 2.48 5.70
CA PRO A 228 -8.33 1.32 5.70
C PRO A 228 -9.48 1.53 4.70
N LYS A 229 -9.83 0.51 3.90
CA LYS A 229 -10.96 0.64 2.96
C LYS A 229 -12.32 0.57 3.64
N LYS A 230 -12.41 -0.06 4.82
CA LYS A 230 -13.65 -0.18 5.59
C LYS A 230 -13.38 -0.06 7.08
N LEU A 231 -14.16 0.76 7.79
CA LEU A 231 -13.96 0.98 9.22
C LEU A 231 -15.27 1.22 9.98
N GLU A 232 -15.30 0.76 11.23
CA GLU A 232 -16.42 0.96 12.15
C GLU A 232 -16.11 2.10 13.11
N ILE A 233 -16.82 3.22 12.93
CA ILE A 233 -16.78 4.37 13.82
C ILE A 233 -17.72 4.10 14.97
N PHE A 234 -17.16 4.12 16.18
CA PHE A 234 -17.93 3.92 17.38
C PHE A 234 -17.56 4.92 18.45
N LYS A 235 -18.58 5.53 19.05
CA LYS A 235 -18.51 6.23 20.32
C LYS A 235 -19.79 5.92 21.10
N GLY A 236 -19.63 5.22 22.22
CA GLY A 236 -20.72 4.94 23.14
C GLY A 236 -21.17 6.16 23.94
N PRO A 237 -22.31 6.06 24.65
CA PRO A 237 -22.78 7.07 25.60
C PRO A 237 -21.87 7.19 26.84
N LEU A 238 -21.22 6.10 27.23
CA LEU A 238 -20.14 6.07 28.22
C LEU A 238 -18.79 6.22 27.51
N CYS A 239 -17.84 6.92 28.14
CA CYS A 239 -16.51 7.21 27.58
C CYS A 239 -15.87 5.98 26.91
N SER A 240 -15.95 5.91 25.59
CA SER A 240 -15.24 4.90 24.80
C SER A 240 -13.81 5.38 24.57
N PHE A 241 -12.82 4.57 24.95
CA PHE A 241 -11.41 4.80 24.65
C PHE A 241 -11.01 4.32 23.25
N LYS A 242 -11.96 3.77 22.47
CA LYS A 242 -11.68 3.31 21.11
C LYS A 242 -11.43 4.53 20.20
N LYS A 243 -10.22 4.63 19.68
CA LYS A 243 -9.86 5.64 18.69
C LYS A 243 -10.40 5.22 17.32
N ASN A 244 -11.11 6.11 16.65
CA ASN A 244 -11.62 5.90 15.29
C ASN A 244 -10.59 6.40 14.27
N ILE A 245 -9.48 5.66 14.11
CA ILE A 245 -8.41 6.03 13.20
C ILE A 245 -8.85 5.75 11.75
N ILE A 246 -8.84 6.79 10.92
CA ILE A 246 -9.22 6.70 9.49
C ILE A 246 -8.02 6.73 8.54
N ALA A 247 -6.84 7.11 9.03
CA ALA A 247 -5.60 7.04 8.28
C ALA A 247 -4.40 7.10 9.22
N LEU A 248 -3.27 6.58 8.74
CA LEU A 248 -1.96 6.70 9.39
C LEU A 248 -1.00 7.33 8.38
N ILE A 249 -0.39 8.45 8.74
CA ILE A 249 0.69 9.06 7.96
C ILE A 249 2.03 8.70 8.61
N ILE A 250 2.99 8.27 7.79
CA ILE A 250 4.37 8.00 8.16
C ILE A 250 5.23 9.01 7.43
N ILE A 251 5.89 9.87 8.20
CA ILE A 251 6.94 10.77 7.71
C ILE A 251 8.28 10.19 8.17
N PRO A 252 9.11 9.69 7.24
CA PRO A 252 10.43 9.20 7.57
C PRO A 252 11.31 10.31 8.20
N PRO A 253 12.25 9.95 9.09
CA PRO A 253 12.51 8.60 9.59
C PRO A 253 11.62 8.12 10.76
N LYS A 254 10.98 9.00 11.55
CA LYS A 254 10.47 8.62 12.89
C LYS A 254 9.11 9.19 13.29
N VAL A 255 8.36 9.83 12.40
CA VAL A 255 7.08 10.46 12.76
C VAL A 255 5.91 9.65 12.21
N HIS A 256 5.05 9.16 13.12
CA HIS A 256 3.80 8.49 12.82
C HIS A 256 2.63 9.34 13.31
N ILE A 257 1.71 9.71 12.42
CA ILE A 257 0.58 10.57 12.71
C ILE A 257 -0.71 9.80 12.45
N TYR A 258 -1.48 9.56 13.50
CA TYR A 258 -2.77 8.88 13.42
C TYR A 258 -3.88 9.92 13.24
N ILE A 259 -4.63 9.84 12.14
CA ILE A 259 -5.76 10.72 11.87
C ILE A 259 -7.03 10.08 12.42
N GLU A 260 -7.68 10.74 13.36
CA GLU A 260 -8.81 10.21 14.13
C GLU A 260 -10.08 11.01 13.88
N LEU A 261 -11.20 10.33 13.59
CA LEU A 261 -12.53 10.93 13.64
C LEU A 261 -13.05 10.96 15.07
N ARG A 262 -13.13 12.16 15.65
CA ARG A 262 -13.52 12.36 17.05
C ARG A 262 -14.89 13.00 17.16
N SER A 263 -15.90 12.18 17.39
CA SER A 263 -17.25 12.67 17.69
C SER A 263 -17.34 13.23 19.11
N SER A 264 -18.07 14.32 19.31
CA SER A 264 -18.54 14.76 20.64
C SER A 264 -19.82 14.06 21.10
N SER A 265 -20.49 13.35 20.18
CA SER A 265 -21.78 12.69 20.40
C SER A 265 -21.67 11.16 20.25
N PRO A 266 -22.56 10.37 20.88
CA PRO A 266 -22.63 8.95 20.58
C PRO A 266 -22.87 8.72 19.10
N VAL A 267 -22.14 7.77 18.51
CA VAL A 267 -22.21 7.42 17.09
C VAL A 267 -21.84 5.95 16.91
N ALA A 268 -22.51 5.28 15.99
CA ALA A 268 -22.16 3.95 15.50
C ALA A 268 -22.43 3.96 13.99
N SER A 269 -21.38 3.87 13.18
CA SER A 269 -21.48 3.89 11.72
C SER A 269 -20.35 3.07 11.11
N SER A 270 -20.66 2.33 10.06
CA SER A 270 -19.66 1.79 9.14
C SER A 270 -19.41 2.85 8.07
N ILE A 271 -18.16 3.07 7.69
CA ILE A 271 -17.83 3.88 6.51
C ILE A 271 -16.83 3.14 5.62
N ASP A 272 -17.05 3.25 4.33
CA ASP A 272 -16.27 2.65 3.26
C ASP A 272 -15.51 3.75 2.48
N TYR A 273 -14.20 3.58 2.28
CA TYR A 273 -13.39 4.49 1.46
C TYR A 273 -13.85 4.45 0.00
N LYS A 274 -13.74 5.57 -0.72
CA LYS A 274 -14.31 5.83 -2.07
C LYS A 274 -15.81 6.02 -2.12
N LYS A 275 -16.55 5.52 -1.14
CA LYS A 275 -18.01 5.64 -1.06
C LYS A 275 -18.43 6.73 -0.09
N ASP A 276 -18.00 6.60 1.16
CA ASP A 276 -18.45 7.45 2.26
C ASP A 276 -17.39 8.51 2.60
N PHE A 277 -16.12 8.23 2.31
CA PHE A 277 -15.04 9.19 2.53
C PHE A 277 -13.88 9.08 1.55
N LEU A 278 -13.19 10.20 1.35
CA LEU A 278 -11.92 10.32 0.64
C LEU A 278 -10.95 11.15 1.46
N ILE A 279 -9.68 10.74 1.54
CA ILE A 279 -8.66 11.46 2.30
C ILE A 279 -7.37 11.57 1.51
N THR A 280 -6.70 12.71 1.64
CA THR A 280 -5.35 12.94 1.14
C THR A 280 -4.57 13.88 2.05
N ALA A 281 -3.27 13.99 1.80
CA ALA A 281 -2.38 14.87 2.54
C ALA A 281 -1.47 15.63 1.58
N ARG A 282 -1.09 16.84 1.99
CA ARG A 282 -0.10 17.67 1.33
C ARG A 282 0.91 18.16 2.36
N LYS A 283 2.15 18.33 1.95
CA LYS A 283 3.22 18.84 2.81
C LYS A 283 3.75 20.17 2.25
N PRO A 284 3.04 21.29 2.49
CA PRO A 284 3.41 22.58 1.91
C PRO A 284 4.77 23.10 2.39
N TYR A 285 5.15 22.77 3.63
CA TYR A 285 6.40 23.19 4.24
C TYR A 285 7.11 22.03 4.96
N ILE A 286 8.31 22.28 5.46
CA ILE A 286 9.13 21.24 6.09
C ILE A 286 8.49 20.64 7.36
N THR A 287 7.70 21.42 8.11
CA THR A 287 7.06 21.05 9.38
C THR A 287 5.56 20.90 9.29
N ASP A 288 4.96 21.29 8.16
CA ASP A 288 3.52 21.51 8.07
C ASP A 288 2.88 20.50 7.15
N LEU A 289 1.70 20.04 7.53
CA LEU A 289 0.85 19.13 6.82
C LEU A 289 -0.55 19.74 6.70
N GLU A 290 -1.11 19.67 5.50
CA GLU A 290 -2.53 19.92 5.27
C GLU A 290 -3.19 18.55 5.02
N ILE A 291 -4.17 18.19 5.85
CA ILE A 291 -4.98 16.99 5.65
C ILE A 291 -6.32 17.41 5.07
N TYR A 292 -6.72 16.80 3.96
CA TYR A 292 -8.01 17.04 3.33
C TYR A 292 -8.87 15.79 3.39
N LEU A 293 -10.09 15.93 3.90
CA LEU A 293 -11.08 14.87 4.04
C LEU A 293 -12.37 15.31 3.35
N ILE A 294 -12.89 14.49 2.44
CA ILE A 294 -14.27 14.58 1.98
C ILE A 294 -15.06 13.49 2.68
N ILE A 295 -16.16 13.83 3.35
CA ILE A 295 -17.05 12.88 4.05
C ILE A 295 -18.44 13.50 4.23
N GLN A 296 -19.49 12.73 3.97
CA GLN A 296 -20.88 13.24 3.93
C GLN A 296 -21.01 14.54 3.12
N ASP A 297 -20.43 14.55 1.93
CA ASP A 297 -20.37 15.68 0.99
C ASP A 297 -19.70 16.96 1.53
N GLN A 298 -19.07 16.93 2.71
CA GLN A 298 -18.33 18.06 3.27
C GLN A 298 -16.84 17.93 2.97
N LEU A 299 -16.19 19.03 2.57
CA LEU A 299 -14.74 19.13 2.44
C LEU A 299 -14.15 19.77 3.70
N ILE A 300 -13.33 19.02 4.42
CA ILE A 300 -12.63 19.46 5.63
C ILE A 300 -11.13 19.57 5.35
N MET A 301 -10.53 20.65 5.81
CA MET A 301 -9.07 20.85 5.85
C MET A 301 -8.60 20.87 7.31
N TYR A 302 -7.49 20.20 7.60
CA TYR A 302 -6.80 20.26 8.88
C TYR A 302 -5.34 20.68 8.67
N ASP A 303 -4.99 21.86 9.18
CA ASP A 303 -3.63 22.40 9.21
C ASP A 303 -2.92 21.86 10.46
N TYR A 304 -1.80 21.15 10.27
CA TYR A 304 -1.02 20.56 11.36
C TYR A 304 0.47 20.86 11.22
N SER A 305 1.10 21.30 12.31
CA SER A 305 2.55 21.49 12.38
C SER A 305 3.16 20.57 13.44
N TYR A 306 4.29 19.95 13.13
CA TYR A 306 5.03 19.09 14.06
C TYR A 306 6.46 19.57 14.28
N ASP A 307 7.02 19.23 15.44
CA ASP A 307 8.38 19.59 15.81
C ASP A 307 9.41 18.70 15.08
N LEU A 308 10.29 19.32 14.28
CA LEU A 308 11.35 18.61 13.54
C LEU A 308 12.31 17.84 14.43
N ARG A 309 12.47 18.24 15.70
CA ARG A 309 13.35 17.53 16.64
C ARG A 309 12.88 16.09 16.89
N LEU A 310 11.61 15.81 16.65
CA LEU A 310 11.01 14.47 16.72
C LEU A 310 11.45 13.56 15.57
N ASN A 311 11.93 14.14 14.46
CA ASN A 311 12.21 13.42 13.21
C ASN A 311 13.71 13.20 12.95
N LYS A 312 14.47 12.81 13.98
CA LYS A 312 15.90 12.49 13.87
C LYS A 312 16.11 10.98 13.76
N GLU A 313 17.10 10.52 13.00
CA GLU A 313 17.36 9.08 12.79
C GLU A 313 17.53 8.27 14.09
N LYS A 314 18.22 8.86 15.08
CA LYS A 314 18.47 8.24 16.39
C LYS A 314 17.34 8.44 17.40
N ALA A 315 16.32 9.21 17.08
CA ALA A 315 15.20 9.45 17.98
C ALA A 315 14.26 8.24 18.06
N PRO A 316 13.56 8.04 19.19
CA PRO A 316 12.45 7.10 19.25
C PRO A 316 11.35 7.51 18.26
N ILE A 317 10.56 6.54 17.83
CA ILE A 317 9.40 6.79 16.96
C ILE A 317 8.38 7.65 17.73
N SER A 318 8.03 8.79 17.14
CA SER A 318 7.04 9.72 17.68
C SER A 318 5.66 9.37 17.14
N ASN A 319 4.72 9.09 18.04
CA ASN A 319 3.33 8.76 17.71
C ASN A 319 2.43 9.95 18.05
N LEU A 320 2.00 10.69 17.02
CA LEU A 320 1.19 11.89 17.10
C LEU A 320 -0.25 11.59 16.68
N ASN A 321 -1.21 12.44 17.05
CA ASN A 321 -2.62 12.24 16.69
C ASN A 321 -3.23 13.55 16.17
N ILE A 322 -3.96 13.48 15.06
CA ILE A 322 -4.76 14.58 14.50
C ILE A 322 -6.24 14.25 14.74
N PRO A 323 -6.93 14.96 15.65
CA PRO A 323 -8.34 14.74 15.92
C PRO A 323 -9.24 15.59 15.01
N LEU A 324 -9.85 14.96 14.00
CA LEU A 324 -10.91 15.55 13.19
C LEU A 324 -12.23 15.53 13.97
N LYS A 325 -12.58 16.67 14.56
CA LYS A 325 -13.71 16.79 15.50
C LYS A 325 -15.02 17.04 14.76
N PHE A 326 -16.04 16.27 15.12
CA PHE A 326 -17.41 16.48 14.64
C PHE A 326 -18.45 16.31 15.75
N LYS A 327 -19.67 16.76 15.47
CA LYS A 327 -20.84 16.62 16.35
C LYS A 327 -22.06 16.20 15.53
N ILE A 328 -23.05 15.63 16.21
CA ILE A 328 -24.38 15.36 15.65
C ILE A 328 -25.36 16.26 16.39
N SER A 329 -26.15 17.04 15.65
CA SER A 329 -27.13 17.97 16.24
C SER A 329 -28.22 17.23 17.03
N LYS A 330 -28.94 17.94 17.90
CA LYS A 330 -30.07 17.34 18.63
C LYS A 330 -31.17 16.92 17.66
N GLU A 331 -31.46 17.72 16.64
CA GLU A 331 -32.45 17.43 15.60
C GLU A 331 -32.14 16.13 14.85
N GLU A 332 -30.89 15.93 14.42
CA GLU A 332 -30.48 14.70 13.73
C GLU A 332 -30.59 13.46 14.63
N LYS A 333 -30.32 13.61 15.94
CA LYS A 333 -30.53 12.53 16.92
C LYS A 333 -32.02 12.19 17.09
N GLU A 334 -32.90 13.18 17.11
CA GLU A 334 -34.35 12.93 17.18
C GLU A 334 -34.87 12.26 15.91
N LYS A 335 -34.40 12.68 14.72
CA LYS A 335 -34.71 11.96 13.45
C LYS A 335 -34.28 10.50 13.50
N LYS A 336 -33.09 10.21 14.04
CA LYS A 336 -32.60 8.82 14.23
C LYS A 336 -33.44 8.01 15.20
N LYS A 337 -33.97 8.64 16.27
CA LYS A 337 -34.87 7.97 17.21
C LYS A 337 -36.22 7.63 16.56
N GLN A 338 -36.75 8.54 15.73
CA GLN A 338 -38.00 8.33 15.00
C GLN A 338 -37.85 7.32 13.86
N ASN A 339 -36.72 7.33 13.17
CA ASN A 339 -36.38 6.38 12.11
C ASN A 339 -34.98 5.79 12.35
N PRO A 340 -34.88 4.55 12.86
CA PRO A 340 -33.60 3.87 13.08
C PRO A 340 -32.73 3.72 11.82
N SER A 341 -33.31 3.80 10.62
CA SER A 341 -32.56 3.76 9.35
C SER A 341 -31.98 5.11 8.91
N HIS A 342 -32.40 6.22 9.54
CA HIS A 342 -31.91 7.57 9.21
C HIS A 342 -30.39 7.67 9.36
N GLU A 343 -29.68 8.23 8.39
CA GLU A 343 -28.24 8.50 8.52
C GLU A 343 -28.04 9.90 9.10
N CYS A 344 -27.48 9.97 10.30
CA CYS A 344 -27.25 11.25 10.97
C CYS A 344 -26.24 12.10 10.20
N LYS A 345 -26.61 13.34 9.88
CA LYS A 345 -25.65 14.32 9.37
C LYS A 345 -24.66 14.74 10.45
N TRP A 346 -23.39 14.82 10.08
CA TRP A 346 -22.30 15.26 10.93
C TRP A 346 -21.99 16.72 10.65
N SER A 347 -21.70 17.47 11.70
CA SER A 347 -21.21 18.84 11.59
C SER A 347 -19.79 18.89 12.14
N PHE A 348 -18.82 19.23 11.30
CA PHE A 348 -17.44 19.36 11.72
C PHE A 348 -17.22 20.64 12.54
N VAL A 349 -16.37 20.56 13.55
CA VAL A 349 -16.12 21.67 14.48
C VAL A 349 -14.99 22.53 13.93
N ASN A 350 -15.31 23.75 13.50
CA ASN A 350 -14.30 24.72 13.08
C ASN A 350 -13.40 25.14 14.25
N SER A 351 -12.11 25.23 13.99
CA SER A 351 -11.06 25.70 14.90
C SER A 351 -9.94 26.37 14.10
N ASN A 352 -8.87 26.79 14.78
CA ASN A 352 -7.70 27.35 14.10
C ASN A 352 -7.04 26.33 13.14
N GLU A 353 -7.08 25.04 13.52
CA GLU A 353 -6.45 23.93 12.80
C GLU A 353 -7.44 23.29 11.82
N GLN A 354 -8.71 23.16 12.17
CA GLN A 354 -9.71 22.45 11.37
C GLN A 354 -10.73 23.42 10.78
N LYS A 355 -10.97 23.35 9.47
CA LYS A 355 -11.95 24.19 8.77
C LYS A 355 -12.83 23.34 7.86
N CYS A 356 -14.15 23.48 7.98
CA CYS A 356 -15.09 23.05 6.94
C CYS A 356 -15.02 24.07 5.81
N ILE A 357 -14.53 23.64 4.65
CA ILE A 357 -14.28 24.48 3.49
C ILE A 357 -15.50 24.55 2.57
N SER A 358 -16.22 23.43 2.43
CA SER A 358 -17.46 23.35 1.66
C SER A 358 -18.44 22.39 2.33
N ASP A 359 -19.71 22.76 2.33
CA ASP A 359 -20.83 21.93 2.82
C ASP A 359 -21.43 21.03 1.72
N SER A 360 -20.94 21.15 0.49
CA SER A 360 -21.32 20.29 -0.64
C SER A 360 -20.13 20.07 -1.58
N CYS A 361 -19.79 18.81 -1.79
CA CYS A 361 -18.69 18.38 -2.64
C CYS A 361 -19.17 17.20 -3.47
N ASN A 362 -19.57 17.47 -4.72
CA ASN A 362 -19.91 16.41 -5.68
C ASN A 362 -18.61 15.77 -6.19
N SER A 363 -18.05 14.85 -5.41
CA SER A 363 -16.87 14.10 -5.81
C SER A 363 -17.28 12.71 -6.27
N SER A 364 -17.45 12.54 -7.59
CA SER A 364 -17.51 11.20 -8.22
C SER A 364 -16.12 10.55 -8.33
N ALA A 365 -15.19 10.94 -7.47
CA ALA A 365 -13.78 10.57 -7.58
C ALA A 365 -13.48 9.29 -6.81
N ASP A 366 -12.72 8.40 -7.44
CA ASP A 366 -12.24 7.17 -6.79
C ASP A 366 -11.23 7.46 -5.66
N HIS A 367 -10.40 8.48 -5.83
CA HIS A 367 -9.41 8.90 -4.86
C HIS A 367 -9.29 10.43 -4.85
N LEU A 368 -9.05 10.98 -3.66
CA LEU A 368 -8.57 12.34 -3.52
C LEU A 368 -7.04 12.35 -3.61
N MET A 369 -6.49 13.21 -4.46
CA MET A 369 -5.06 13.26 -4.77
C MET A 369 -4.49 14.62 -4.38
N SER A 370 -3.19 14.67 -4.12
CA SER A 370 -2.45 15.91 -3.91
C SER A 370 -1.32 16.02 -4.95
N PRO A 371 -0.77 17.22 -5.18
CA PRO A 371 0.44 17.40 -6.01
C PRO A 371 1.65 16.61 -5.52
N ASP A 372 1.65 16.11 -4.29
CA ASP A 372 2.78 15.33 -3.77
C ASP A 372 2.61 13.81 -4.01
N LEU A 373 1.43 13.37 -4.48
CA LEU A 373 1.10 11.95 -4.61
C LEU A 373 1.81 11.34 -5.83
N ALA A 374 2.64 10.34 -5.58
CA ALA A 374 3.35 9.60 -6.61
C ALA A 374 2.53 8.40 -7.10
N CYS A 375 2.01 7.58 -6.19
CA CYS A 375 1.15 6.46 -6.55
C CYS A 375 0.26 6.01 -5.38
N VAL A 376 -0.72 5.18 -5.69
CA VAL A 376 -1.55 4.44 -4.74
C VAL A 376 -1.33 2.95 -4.96
N PHE A 377 -1.08 2.22 -3.88
CA PHE A 377 -1.02 0.76 -3.87
C PHE A 377 -2.25 0.19 -3.18
N ASP A 378 -2.89 -0.78 -3.82
CA ASP A 378 -3.97 -1.56 -3.24
C ASP A 378 -3.42 -2.84 -2.61
N ALA A 379 -3.46 -2.93 -1.28
CA ALA A 379 -2.90 -4.06 -0.54
C ALA A 379 -3.67 -5.37 -0.74
N GLU A 380 -4.93 -5.30 -1.15
CA GLU A 380 -5.78 -6.48 -1.38
C GLU A 380 -5.48 -7.10 -2.75
N THR A 381 -5.31 -6.27 -3.78
CA THR A 381 -5.06 -6.74 -5.15
C THR A 381 -3.58 -6.79 -5.50
N GLY A 382 -2.72 -6.11 -4.74
CA GLY A 382 -1.29 -6.00 -5.03
C GLY A 382 -0.97 -5.09 -6.21
N ILE A 383 -1.90 -4.23 -6.62
CA ILE A 383 -1.79 -3.39 -7.82
C ILE A 383 -1.36 -1.97 -7.43
N TYR A 384 -0.45 -1.41 -8.21
CA TYR A 384 -0.08 0.00 -8.14
C TYR A 384 -0.84 0.80 -9.19
N TYR A 385 -1.25 2.00 -8.79
CA TYR A 385 -1.91 2.99 -9.64
C TYR A 385 -1.17 4.31 -9.54
N SER A 386 -0.93 4.97 -10.67
CA SER A 386 -0.33 6.29 -10.72
C SER A 386 -0.99 7.14 -11.78
N THR A 387 -0.73 8.44 -11.75
CA THR A 387 -1.20 9.39 -12.76
C THR A 387 -0.04 9.80 -13.67
N GLU A 388 -0.35 10.43 -14.80
CA GLU A 388 0.67 10.99 -15.73
C GLU A 388 1.60 12.00 -15.03
N TYR A 389 1.11 12.65 -13.97
CA TYR A 389 1.91 13.55 -13.15
C TYR A 389 2.69 12.81 -12.05
N GLY A 390 2.02 11.92 -11.31
CA GLY A 390 2.60 11.23 -10.15
C GLY A 390 3.75 10.29 -10.51
N ILE A 391 3.73 9.71 -11.70
CA ILE A 391 4.78 8.81 -12.17
C ILE A 391 6.14 9.50 -12.26
N ASN A 392 6.17 10.82 -12.46
CA ASN A 392 7.41 11.61 -12.52
C ASN A 392 8.19 11.63 -11.19
N TYR A 393 7.51 11.35 -10.07
CA TYR A 393 8.16 11.18 -8.77
C TYR A 393 8.75 9.77 -8.57
N CYS A 394 8.36 8.81 -9.40
CA CYS A 394 8.72 7.41 -9.24
C CYS A 394 10.02 7.11 -9.98
N LYS A 395 10.97 6.44 -9.32
CA LYS A 395 12.18 5.94 -9.98
C LYS A 395 11.96 4.57 -10.62
N ALA A 396 11.01 3.82 -10.07
CA ALA A 396 10.76 2.42 -10.40
C ALA A 396 9.65 2.20 -11.45
N PHE A 397 8.83 3.22 -11.71
CA PHE A 397 7.71 3.19 -12.65
C PHE A 397 7.98 4.17 -13.77
N LYS A 398 7.80 3.75 -15.03
CA LYS A 398 7.81 4.69 -16.17
C LYS A 398 6.63 4.54 -17.13
N LYS A 399 5.80 3.51 -16.97
CA LYS A 399 4.67 3.25 -17.85
C LYS A 399 3.34 3.12 -17.12
N LEU A 400 2.31 3.68 -17.72
CA LEU A 400 0.92 3.56 -17.31
C LEU A 400 0.15 2.69 -18.29
N GLN A 401 -0.89 2.02 -17.81
CA GLN A 401 -1.82 1.27 -18.66
C GLN A 401 -2.51 2.22 -19.66
N VAL A 402 -2.56 1.80 -20.92
CA VAL A 402 -3.16 2.57 -22.04
C VAL A 402 -4.65 2.33 -22.12
#